data_AF-A0A9X1BR23-F1
#
_entry.id   AF-A0A9X1BR23-F1
#
_cell.length_a   1.000
_cell.length_b   1.000
_cell.length_c   1.000
_cell.angle_alpha   90.00
_cell.angle_beta   90.00
_cell.angle_gamma   90.00
#
_symmetry.space_group_name_H-M   'P 1'
#
loop_
_entity.id
_entity.type
_entity.pdbx_description
1 polymer ?
#
loop_
_entity_poly.entity_id
_entity_poly.type
_entity_poly.pdbx_seq_one_letter_code
_entity_poly.pdbx_strand_id
1 'polypeptide(L)'
;MSASARMPEDQAAGLRRRFAAPTLRILPVIANPALAWGGLLLERLAGAAALLDRRTLVVDAGLHAREPGELARFDLAEAIEPLDRHLAYLAARGLPQQHVDAGGSTEAFLDALAEAAPEAELILLHAPAADLARLFGRAVRDGRAPLLRPLVLCDESGAALTEAYAALKLLALRAGLRTHELLLAAAPGSRLAPRIAASLARCADGFLGGVQQHWMGIDPAEPPEQPPAPALVQRLEALMACAYAPPVGEATRRRAEPQGRPVLAPLPALAREAGPPPAPRAAPAARHHAMR
;
A
#
# COMPACT_ATOMS: atom_id res chain seq x y z
N MET A 1 42.98 23.85 -6.16
CA MET A 1 41.89 24.35 -5.29
C MET A 1 40.67 24.54 -6.16
N SER A 2 39.71 23.63 -6.12
CA SER A 2 38.49 23.69 -6.95
C SER A 2 37.30 24.00 -6.05
N ALA A 3 36.60 25.10 -6.33
CA ALA A 3 35.46 25.56 -5.55
C ALA A 3 34.20 24.75 -5.93
N SER A 4 33.59 24.11 -4.94
CA SER A 4 32.30 23.41 -5.08
C SER A 4 31.18 24.46 -5.24
N ALA A 5 30.56 24.51 -6.41
CA ALA A 5 29.34 25.27 -6.63
C ALA A 5 28.20 24.65 -5.80
N ARG A 6 27.78 25.34 -4.73
CA ARG A 6 26.53 25.00 -4.02
C ARG A 6 25.37 25.39 -4.94
N MET A 7 24.51 24.42 -5.28
CA MET A 7 23.24 24.72 -5.94
C MET A 7 22.39 25.64 -5.05
N PRO A 8 21.63 26.59 -5.61
CA PRO A 8 20.76 27.45 -4.83
C PRO A 8 19.70 26.61 -4.13
N GLU A 9 19.58 26.74 -2.80
CA GLU A 9 18.49 26.13 -2.05
C GLU A 9 17.16 26.67 -2.59
N ASP A 10 16.33 25.76 -3.09
CA ASP A 10 15.02 26.05 -3.65
C ASP A 10 14.09 26.56 -2.53
N GLN A 11 13.97 27.88 -2.42
CA GLN A 11 13.15 28.57 -1.42
C GLN A 11 11.66 28.21 -1.52
N ALA A 12 11.21 27.63 -2.65
CA ALA A 12 9.84 27.14 -2.81
C ALA A 12 9.66 25.68 -2.35
N ALA A 13 10.73 24.94 -2.02
CA ALA A 13 10.64 23.56 -1.54
C ALA A 13 9.87 23.44 -0.21
N GLY A 14 9.91 24.49 0.63
CA GLY A 14 9.11 24.56 1.86
C GLY A 14 7.61 24.76 1.59
N LEU A 15 7.27 25.62 0.62
CA LEU A 15 5.87 25.82 0.21
C LEU A 15 5.32 24.59 -0.52
N ARG A 16 6.08 23.97 -1.43
CA ARG A 16 5.61 22.79 -2.16
C ARG A 16 5.33 21.60 -1.22
N ARG A 17 6.08 21.47 -0.12
CA ARG A 17 5.78 20.48 0.94
C ARG A 17 4.48 20.79 1.70
N ARG A 18 4.13 22.07 1.85
CA ARG A 18 2.90 22.51 2.54
C ARG A 18 1.65 22.48 1.65
N PHE A 19 1.82 22.54 0.33
CA PHE A 19 0.71 22.56 -0.66
C PHE A 19 0.64 21.32 -1.55
N ALA A 20 1.53 20.32 -1.36
CA ALA A 20 1.38 19.03 -2.03
C ALA A 20 0.14 18.33 -1.48
N ALA A 21 -0.72 17.83 -2.37
CA ALA A 21 -1.79 16.94 -1.98
C ALA A 21 -1.20 15.78 -1.14
N PRO A 22 -1.88 15.32 -0.07
CA PRO A 22 -1.43 14.17 0.69
C PRO A 22 -1.17 13.02 -0.27
N THR A 23 0.10 12.68 -0.45
CA THR A 23 0.47 11.55 -1.29
C THR A 23 0.36 10.33 -0.40
N LEU A 24 -0.53 9.41 -0.76
CA LEU A 24 -0.69 8.13 -0.09
C LEU A 24 0.69 7.51 0.24
N ARG A 25 0.85 7.08 1.49
CA ARG A 25 2.03 6.36 1.97
C ARG A 25 1.65 4.97 2.43
N ILE A 26 2.35 3.95 1.97
CA ILE A 26 2.18 2.57 2.40
C ILE A 26 3.38 2.20 3.28
N LEU A 27 3.12 2.04 4.58
CA LEU A 27 4.12 1.62 5.56
C LEU A 27 4.03 0.09 5.75
N PRO A 28 5.04 -0.69 5.34
CA PRO A 28 5.09 -2.11 5.63
C PRO A 28 5.32 -2.34 7.13
N VAL A 29 4.36 -3.01 7.77
CA VAL A 29 4.45 -3.45 9.16
C VAL A 29 4.57 -4.98 9.17
N ILE A 30 5.64 -5.50 9.73
CA ILE A 30 5.90 -6.94 9.72
C ILE A 30 5.00 -7.63 10.73
N ALA A 31 4.15 -8.52 10.25
CA ALA A 31 3.37 -9.40 11.10
C ALA A 31 4.27 -10.46 11.74
N ASN A 32 4.25 -10.48 13.07
CA ASN A 32 4.98 -11.45 13.88
C ASN A 32 3.98 -12.45 14.48
N PRO A 33 3.94 -13.71 14.01
CA PRO A 33 2.93 -14.67 14.45
C PRO A 33 3.09 -15.10 15.91
N ALA A 34 4.26 -14.89 16.51
CA ALA A 34 4.53 -15.18 17.92
C ALA A 34 4.20 -14.00 18.85
N LEU A 35 3.84 -12.83 18.31
CA LEU A 35 3.48 -11.66 19.09
C LEU A 35 2.02 -11.74 19.56
N ALA A 36 1.80 -11.69 20.87
CA ALA A 36 0.46 -11.72 21.45
C ALA A 36 -0.33 -10.41 21.21
N TRP A 37 0.37 -9.27 21.08
CA TRP A 37 -0.20 -7.92 21.08
C TRP A 37 -0.15 -7.22 19.72
N GLY A 38 -0.19 -7.97 18.60
CA GLY A 38 -0.09 -7.39 17.26
C GLY A 38 -1.15 -6.33 16.96
N GLY A 39 -2.42 -6.64 17.25
CA GLY A 39 -3.55 -5.71 17.05
C GLY A 39 -3.42 -4.42 17.87
N LEU A 40 -2.97 -4.53 19.12
CA LEU A 40 -2.75 -3.37 19.99
C LEU A 40 -1.67 -2.44 19.42
N LEU A 41 -0.55 -2.98 18.94
CA LEU A 41 0.50 -2.15 18.34
C LEU A 41 0.01 -1.44 17.07
N LEU A 42 -0.82 -2.10 16.26
CA LEU A 42 -1.46 -1.48 15.10
C LEU A 42 -2.42 -0.36 15.50
N GLU A 43 -3.23 -0.57 16.55
CA GLU A 43 -4.12 0.45 17.10
C GLU A 43 -3.34 1.67 17.60
N ARG A 44 -2.20 1.46 18.28
CA ARG A 44 -1.32 2.55 18.72
C ARG A 44 -0.73 3.35 17.56
N LEU A 45 -0.34 2.67 16.48
CA LEU A 45 0.12 3.33 15.26
C LEU A 45 -1.00 4.11 14.57
N ALA A 46 -2.21 3.54 14.49
CA ALA A 46 -3.38 4.21 13.93
C ALA A 46 -3.76 5.46 14.75
N GLY A 47 -3.75 5.36 16.09
CA GLY A 47 -3.96 6.52 16.97
C GLY A 47 -2.89 7.60 16.78
N ALA A 48 -1.62 7.22 16.57
CA ALA A 48 -0.56 8.18 16.29
C ALA A 48 -0.76 8.86 14.93
N ALA A 49 -1.29 8.14 13.93
CA ALA A 49 -1.65 8.69 12.64
C ALA A 49 -2.84 9.67 12.74
N ALA A 50 -3.84 9.36 13.57
CA ALA A 50 -4.97 10.24 13.83
C ALA A 50 -4.53 11.57 14.47
N LEU A 51 -3.50 11.55 15.34
CA LEU A 51 -2.90 12.78 15.89
C LEU A 51 -2.13 13.60 14.85
N LEU A 52 -1.70 12.99 13.75
CA LEU A 52 -1.14 13.67 12.57
C LEU A 52 -2.23 14.10 11.57
N ASP A 53 -3.50 13.95 11.93
CA ASP A 53 -4.69 14.19 11.09
C ASP A 53 -4.66 13.39 9.77
N ARG A 54 -4.14 12.15 9.82
CA ARG A 54 -4.05 11.26 8.65
C ARG A 54 -5.20 10.26 8.63
N ARG A 55 -5.92 10.24 7.52
CA ARG A 55 -6.84 9.15 7.18
C ARG A 55 -6.03 7.89 6.92
N THR A 56 -6.24 6.89 7.75
CA THR A 56 -5.43 5.68 7.83
C THR A 56 -6.28 4.47 7.50
N LEU A 57 -5.79 3.64 6.58
CA LEU A 57 -6.31 2.30 6.35
C LEU A 57 -5.35 1.28 6.96
N VAL A 58 -5.82 0.47 7.90
CA VAL A 58 -5.09 -0.71 8.38
C VAL A 58 -5.44 -1.89 7.48
N VAL A 59 -4.46 -2.42 6.76
CA VAL A 59 -4.61 -3.63 5.95
C VAL A 59 -3.94 -4.77 6.69
N ASP A 60 -4.74 -5.65 7.30
CA ASP A 60 -4.23 -6.76 8.10
C ASP A 60 -4.27 -8.07 7.32
N ALA A 61 -3.13 -8.42 6.74
CA ALA A 61 -2.86 -9.70 6.09
C ALA A 61 -2.08 -10.67 6.99
N GLY A 62 -1.99 -10.39 8.30
CA GLY A 62 -1.34 -11.25 9.27
C GLY A 62 -2.00 -12.63 9.39
N LEU A 63 -1.25 -13.63 9.88
CA LEU A 63 -1.75 -14.99 10.05
C LEU A 63 -2.98 -15.05 10.97
N HIS A 64 -2.99 -14.21 12.00
CA HIS A 64 -4.07 -14.12 12.99
C HIS A 64 -5.16 -13.11 12.62
N ALA A 65 -5.05 -12.44 11.47
CA ALA A 65 -6.05 -11.49 11.00
C ALA A 65 -7.39 -12.18 10.72
N ARG A 66 -8.49 -11.43 10.76
CA ARG A 66 -9.81 -11.91 10.32
C ARG A 66 -9.77 -12.40 8.87
N GLU A 67 -10.67 -13.31 8.52
CA GLU A 67 -10.86 -13.66 7.10
C GLU A 67 -11.43 -12.46 6.34
N PRO A 68 -10.92 -12.19 5.12
CA PRO A 68 -11.53 -11.22 4.23
C PRO A 68 -12.99 -11.59 3.96
N GLY A 69 -13.85 -10.57 3.84
CA GLY A 69 -15.20 -10.79 3.34
C GLY A 69 -15.20 -11.36 1.92
N GLU A 70 -16.24 -12.11 1.55
CA GLU A 70 -16.36 -12.75 0.23
C GLU A 70 -16.21 -11.75 -0.93
N LEU A 71 -16.72 -10.53 -0.76
CA LEU A 71 -16.66 -9.47 -1.77
C LEU A 71 -15.25 -8.90 -1.98
N ALA A 72 -14.33 -9.06 -1.02
CA ALA A 72 -12.96 -8.55 -1.10
C ALA A 72 -12.17 -9.09 -2.31
N ARG A 73 -12.59 -10.25 -2.83
CA ARG A 73 -11.97 -10.88 -4.01
C ARG A 73 -12.37 -10.22 -5.33
N PHE A 74 -13.46 -9.46 -5.32
CA PHE A 74 -14.02 -8.79 -6.51
C PHE A 74 -13.76 -7.30 -6.46
N ASP A 75 -13.99 -6.69 -5.29
CA ASP A 75 -13.76 -5.28 -5.04
C ASP A 75 -13.25 -5.10 -3.60
N LEU A 76 -12.03 -4.61 -3.45
CA LEU A 76 -11.44 -4.36 -2.13
C LEU A 76 -12.20 -3.26 -1.39
N ALA A 77 -12.77 -2.28 -2.11
CA ALA A 77 -13.46 -1.15 -1.49
C ALA A 77 -14.69 -1.61 -0.69
N GLU A 78 -15.42 -2.60 -1.21
CA GLU A 78 -16.59 -3.21 -0.55
C GLU A 78 -16.23 -3.97 0.75
N ALA A 79 -14.95 -4.32 0.93
CA ALA A 79 -14.45 -5.01 2.11
C ALA A 79 -13.77 -4.09 3.13
N ILE A 80 -13.66 -2.78 2.84
CA ILE A 80 -13.10 -1.81 3.77
C ILE A 80 -14.18 -1.46 4.81
N GLU A 81 -13.88 -1.76 6.08
CA GLU A 81 -14.71 -1.46 7.24
C GLU A 81 -14.31 -0.09 7.81
N PRO A 82 -15.12 0.98 7.66
CA PRO A 82 -14.86 2.25 8.32
C PRO A 82 -15.08 2.09 9.84
N LEU A 83 -14.08 2.44 10.65
CA LEU A 83 -14.14 2.34 12.12
C LEU A 83 -14.43 3.69 12.75
N ASP A 84 -13.79 4.76 12.26
CA ASP A 84 -14.05 6.13 12.65
C ASP A 84 -13.75 7.12 11.50
N ARG A 85 -13.72 8.43 11.79
CA ARG A 85 -13.49 9.49 10.78
C ARG A 85 -12.11 9.43 10.10
N HIS A 86 -11.14 8.85 10.78
CA HIS A 86 -9.72 8.81 10.42
C HIS A 86 -9.21 7.38 10.22
N LEU A 87 -9.98 6.36 10.61
CA LEU A 87 -9.55 4.97 10.59
C LEU A 87 -10.53 4.08 9.84
N ALA A 88 -10.00 3.33 8.88
CA ALA A 88 -10.66 2.20 8.26
C ALA A 88 -9.79 0.94 8.38
N TYR A 89 -10.42 -0.22 8.24
CA TYR A 89 -9.77 -1.52 8.40
C TYR A 89 -10.15 -2.45 7.25
N LEU A 90 -9.17 -3.22 6.76
CA LEU A 90 -9.36 -4.26 5.77
C LEU A 90 -8.74 -5.57 6.27
N ALA A 91 -9.59 -6.56 6.52
CA ALA A 91 -9.15 -7.94 6.71
C ALA A 91 -8.61 -8.47 5.37
N ALA A 92 -7.31 -8.74 5.30
CA ALA A 92 -6.60 -9.03 4.05
C ALA A 92 -5.82 -10.36 4.07
N ARG A 93 -6.09 -11.26 5.02
CA ARG A 93 -5.41 -12.55 5.12
C ARG A 93 -5.50 -13.31 3.80
N GLY A 94 -4.34 -13.52 3.16
CA GLY A 94 -4.23 -14.22 1.88
C GLY A 94 -4.60 -13.40 0.62
N LEU A 95 -5.14 -12.19 0.75
CA LEU A 95 -5.47 -11.34 -0.41
C LEU A 95 -4.26 -10.95 -1.27
N PRO A 96 -3.07 -10.63 -0.71
CA PRO A 96 -1.90 -10.32 -1.53
C PRO A 96 -1.58 -11.43 -2.55
N GLN A 97 -1.77 -12.70 -2.18
CA GLN A 97 -1.44 -13.85 -3.04
C GLN A 97 -2.39 -14.00 -4.23
N GLN A 98 -3.58 -13.40 -4.18
CA GLN A 98 -4.52 -13.38 -5.31
C GLN A 98 -4.06 -12.44 -6.43
N HIS A 99 -3.10 -11.56 -6.16
CA HIS A 99 -2.54 -10.59 -7.08
C HIS A 99 -1.17 -11.01 -7.62
N VAL A 100 -0.83 -12.30 -7.52
CA VAL A 100 0.48 -12.81 -7.93
C VAL A 100 0.61 -12.85 -9.45
N ASP A 101 1.67 -12.24 -9.97
CA ASP A 101 2.01 -12.30 -11.39
C ASP A 101 2.85 -13.55 -11.73
N ALA A 102 3.14 -13.75 -13.02
CA ALA A 102 3.97 -14.86 -13.50
C ALA A 102 5.41 -14.83 -12.96
N GLY A 103 5.89 -13.68 -12.48
CA GLY A 103 7.19 -13.51 -11.82
C GLY A 103 7.14 -13.75 -10.31
N GLY A 104 5.97 -14.07 -9.75
CA GLY A 104 5.76 -14.26 -8.32
C GLY A 104 5.68 -12.96 -7.51
N SER A 105 5.60 -11.80 -8.17
CA SER A 105 5.38 -10.51 -7.53
C SER A 105 3.89 -10.36 -7.17
N THR A 106 3.60 -9.72 -6.05
CA THR A 106 2.22 -9.37 -5.66
C THR A 106 2.02 -7.85 -5.63
N GLU A 107 2.92 -7.09 -6.25
CA GLU A 107 2.93 -5.62 -6.26
C GLU A 107 1.61 -5.00 -6.74
N ALA A 108 0.89 -5.65 -7.67
CA ALA A 108 -0.42 -5.18 -8.15
C ALA A 108 -1.47 -5.04 -7.02
N PHE A 109 -1.28 -5.71 -5.89
CA PHE A 109 -2.11 -5.50 -4.70
C PHE A 109 -1.92 -4.09 -4.10
N LEU A 110 -0.72 -3.50 -4.19
CA LEU A 110 -0.47 -2.14 -3.71
C LEU A 110 -1.24 -1.11 -4.54
N ASP A 111 -1.32 -1.33 -5.85
CA ASP A 111 -2.11 -0.49 -6.76
C ASP A 111 -3.61 -0.65 -6.48
N ALA A 112 -4.07 -1.90 -6.30
CA ALA A 112 -5.46 -2.17 -5.95
C ALA A 112 -5.88 -1.52 -4.62
N LEU A 113 -5.01 -1.51 -3.60
CA LEU A 113 -5.25 -0.81 -2.35
C LEU A 113 -5.35 0.72 -2.53
N ALA A 114 -4.49 1.30 -3.39
CA ALA A 114 -4.51 2.73 -3.66
C ALA A 114 -5.79 3.16 -4.38
N GLU A 115 -6.33 2.33 -5.26
CA GLU A 115 -7.60 2.58 -5.95
C GLU A 115 -8.81 2.33 -5.04
N ALA A 116 -8.75 1.34 -4.15
CA ALA A 116 -9.85 0.98 -3.25
C ALA A 116 -10.06 1.99 -2.11
N ALA A 117 -9.00 2.69 -1.69
CA ALA A 117 -9.03 3.65 -0.59
C ALA A 117 -8.44 5.01 -0.99
N PRO A 118 -9.05 5.72 -1.97
CA PRO A 118 -8.49 6.97 -2.50
C PRO A 118 -8.43 8.11 -1.48
N GLU A 119 -9.19 8.02 -0.39
CA GLU A 119 -9.16 8.92 0.74
C GLU A 119 -8.01 8.64 1.72
N ALA A 120 -7.43 7.44 1.70
CA ALA A 120 -6.36 7.09 2.62
C ALA A 120 -5.09 7.90 2.31
N GLU A 121 -4.50 8.47 3.35
CA GLU A 121 -3.22 9.17 3.28
C GLU A 121 -2.08 8.27 3.80
N LEU A 122 -2.43 7.31 4.66
CA LEU A 122 -1.54 6.29 5.19
C LEU A 122 -2.21 4.92 5.08
N ILE A 123 -1.49 3.94 4.56
CA ILE A 123 -1.83 2.53 4.68
C ILE A 123 -0.80 1.87 5.61
N LEU A 124 -1.27 1.30 6.72
CA LEU A 124 -0.49 0.39 7.54
C LEU A 124 -0.68 -1.02 6.98
N LEU A 125 0.29 -1.50 6.19
CA LEU A 125 0.21 -2.82 5.57
C LEU A 125 0.86 -3.85 6.48
N HIS A 126 0.05 -4.46 7.34
CA HIS A 126 0.48 -5.49 8.27
C HIS A 126 0.44 -6.87 7.60
N ALA A 127 1.60 -7.46 7.32
CA ALA A 127 1.66 -8.73 6.60
C ALA A 127 2.90 -9.56 6.97
N PRO A 128 2.88 -10.89 6.75
CA PRO A 128 4.06 -11.72 6.89
C PRO A 128 5.21 -11.24 6.01
N ALA A 129 6.45 -11.42 6.47
CA ALA A 129 7.63 -10.99 5.74
C ALA A 129 7.72 -11.56 4.31
N ALA A 130 7.20 -12.77 4.09
CA ALA A 130 7.14 -13.40 2.77
C ALA A 130 6.26 -12.63 1.79
N ASP A 131 5.09 -12.16 2.24
CA ASP A 131 4.18 -11.36 1.43
C ASP A 131 4.77 -9.96 1.19
N LEU A 132 5.29 -9.32 2.24
CA LEU A 132 5.97 -8.02 2.12
C LEU A 132 7.15 -8.08 1.12
N ALA A 133 7.92 -9.18 1.10
CA ALA A 133 9.00 -9.34 0.15
C ALA A 133 8.50 -9.40 -1.31
N ARG A 134 7.34 -10.01 -1.56
CA ARG A 134 6.71 -10.07 -2.90
C ARG A 134 6.07 -8.75 -3.29
N LEU A 135 5.49 -8.05 -2.33
CA LEU A 135 4.84 -6.75 -2.52
C LEU A 135 5.85 -5.67 -2.90
N PHE A 136 6.96 -5.58 -2.15
CA PHE A 136 7.91 -4.47 -2.29
C PHE A 136 9.21 -4.84 -3.03
N GLY A 137 9.50 -6.13 -3.22
CA GLY A 137 10.78 -6.57 -3.76
C GLY A 137 11.08 -6.01 -5.15
N ARG A 138 10.06 -5.87 -6.01
CA ARG A 138 10.22 -5.25 -7.33
C ARG A 138 10.46 -3.75 -7.22
N ALA A 139 9.67 -3.03 -6.43
CA ALA A 139 9.87 -1.61 -6.18
C ALA A 139 11.26 -1.28 -5.62
N VAL A 140 11.80 -2.13 -4.75
CA VAL A 140 13.17 -1.97 -4.22
C VAL A 140 14.22 -2.21 -5.31
N ARG A 141 14.12 -3.30 -6.07
CA ARG A 141 15.07 -3.61 -7.17
C ARG A 141 15.07 -2.54 -8.26
N ASP A 142 13.91 -2.01 -8.59
CA ASP A 142 13.73 -0.97 -9.61
C ASP A 142 14.14 0.43 -9.10
N GLY A 143 14.56 0.56 -7.83
CA GLY A 143 14.95 1.84 -7.23
C GLY A 143 13.78 2.79 -6.95
N ARG A 144 12.53 2.30 -6.98
CA ARG A 144 11.30 3.07 -6.69
C ARG A 144 11.02 3.20 -5.19
N ALA A 145 11.61 2.34 -4.37
CA ALA A 145 11.47 2.34 -2.92
C ALA A 145 12.82 2.37 -2.17
N PRO A 146 13.76 3.28 -2.50
CA PRO A 146 15.15 3.20 -2.03
C PRO A 146 15.31 3.51 -0.53
N LEU A 147 14.34 4.22 0.05
CA LEU A 147 14.33 4.60 1.47
C LEU A 147 13.40 3.73 2.30
N LEU A 148 12.77 2.69 1.73
CA LEU A 148 11.75 1.90 2.41
C LEU A 148 12.29 1.24 3.68
N ARG A 149 11.60 1.49 4.80
CA ARG A 149 11.93 0.95 6.11
C ARG A 149 10.72 0.20 6.68
N PRO A 150 10.72 -1.13 6.61
CA PRO A 150 9.72 -1.93 7.31
C PRO A 150 9.79 -1.71 8.81
N LEU A 151 8.61 -1.63 9.44
CA LEU A 151 8.47 -1.60 10.88
C LEU A 151 8.32 -3.04 11.40
N VAL A 152 9.29 -3.50 12.19
CA VAL A 152 9.25 -4.81 12.84
C VAL A 152 8.44 -4.70 14.14
N LEU A 153 7.48 -5.59 14.34
CA LEU A 153 6.79 -5.74 15.63
C LEU A 153 7.39 -6.91 16.42
N CYS A 154 7.64 -6.69 17.71
CA CYS A 154 8.18 -7.71 18.61
C CYS A 154 7.70 -7.46 20.05
N ASP A 155 7.78 -8.48 20.90
CA ASP A 155 7.68 -8.33 22.35
C ASP A 155 8.95 -8.88 23.04
N GLU A 156 8.89 -9.03 24.35
CA GLU A 156 10.03 -9.50 25.15
C GLU A 156 10.21 -11.02 25.16
N SER A 157 9.37 -11.77 24.45
CA SER A 157 9.46 -13.21 24.34
C SER A 157 10.55 -13.64 23.34
N GLY A 158 11.21 -14.76 23.66
CA GLY A 158 12.20 -15.35 22.75
C GLY A 158 11.61 -15.82 21.42
N ALA A 159 10.34 -16.23 21.42
CA ALA A 159 9.63 -16.66 20.21
C ALA A 159 9.41 -15.46 19.25
N ALA A 160 8.87 -14.34 19.75
CA ALA A 160 8.69 -13.14 18.95
C ALA A 160 10.03 -12.60 18.41
N LEU A 161 11.10 -12.63 19.21
CA LEU A 161 12.43 -12.21 18.75
C LEU A 161 12.97 -13.10 17.63
N THR A 162 12.76 -14.41 17.73
CA THR A 162 13.18 -15.37 16.70
C THR A 162 12.44 -15.13 15.39
N GLU A 163 11.12 -14.94 15.45
CA GLU A 163 10.29 -14.62 14.29
C GLU A 163 10.65 -13.26 13.67
N ALA A 164 10.92 -12.24 14.51
CA ALA A 164 11.37 -10.93 14.05
C ALA A 164 12.70 -11.04 13.27
N TYR A 165 13.68 -11.78 13.77
CA TYR A 165 14.94 -11.99 13.05
C TYR A 165 14.74 -12.83 11.78
N ALA A 166 13.90 -13.87 11.80
CA ALA A 166 13.58 -14.66 10.63
C ALA A 166 12.94 -13.82 9.52
N ALA A 167 12.02 -12.92 9.89
CA ALA A 167 11.41 -11.95 9.00
C ALA A 167 12.44 -11.00 8.37
N LEU A 168 13.34 -10.42 9.18
CA LEU A 168 14.43 -9.57 8.68
C LEU A 168 15.35 -10.31 7.72
N LYS A 169 15.72 -11.55 8.04
CA LYS A 169 16.50 -12.41 7.16
C LYS A 169 15.79 -12.63 5.83
N LEU A 170 14.49 -12.91 5.85
CA LEU A 170 13.71 -13.10 4.63
C LEU A 170 13.71 -11.83 3.77
N LEU A 171 13.37 -10.68 4.35
CA LEU A 171 13.30 -9.40 3.65
C LEU A 171 14.66 -9.00 3.06
N ALA A 172 15.75 -9.16 3.81
CA ALA A 172 17.09 -8.87 3.33
C ALA A 172 17.47 -9.76 2.13
N LEU A 173 17.17 -11.07 2.21
CA LEU A 173 17.57 -12.04 1.20
C LEU A 173 16.67 -12.03 -0.06
N ARG A 174 15.37 -11.73 0.08
CA ARG A 174 14.40 -11.81 -1.03
C ARG A 174 14.01 -10.47 -1.63
N ALA A 175 14.03 -9.41 -0.84
CA ALA A 175 13.64 -8.07 -1.29
C ALA A 175 14.78 -7.06 -1.25
N GLY A 176 15.95 -7.41 -0.70
CA GLY A 176 17.06 -6.47 -0.52
C GLY A 176 16.81 -5.42 0.56
N LEU A 177 15.72 -5.54 1.32
CA LEU A 177 15.35 -4.64 2.41
C LEU A 177 16.21 -4.93 3.64
N ARG A 178 17.25 -4.13 3.84
CA ARG A 178 18.23 -4.28 4.92
C ARG A 178 18.08 -3.29 6.06
N THR A 179 17.33 -2.20 5.84
CA THR A 179 17.09 -1.18 6.85
C THR A 179 15.70 -1.36 7.45
N HIS A 180 15.59 -1.29 8.77
CA HIS A 180 14.31 -1.45 9.47
C HIS A 180 14.23 -0.56 10.72
N GLU A 181 13.02 -0.39 11.24
CA GLU A 181 12.77 0.13 12.59
C GLU A 181 12.07 -0.95 13.43
N LEU A 182 12.12 -0.82 14.75
CA LEU A 182 11.56 -1.80 15.68
C LEU A 182 10.56 -1.15 16.64
N LEU A 183 9.35 -1.70 16.73
CA LEU A 183 8.38 -1.41 17.78
C LEU A 183 8.28 -2.61 18.72
N LEU A 184 8.56 -2.38 20.00
CA LEU A 184 8.69 -3.42 21.01
C LEU A 184 7.59 -3.28 22.05
N ALA A 185 6.67 -4.25 22.14
CA ALA A 185 5.71 -4.32 23.23
C ALA A 185 6.45 -4.70 24.52
N ALA A 186 6.57 -3.76 25.46
CA ALA A 186 7.30 -3.94 26.71
C ALA A 186 6.77 -3.00 27.79
N ALA A 187 6.73 -3.49 29.03
CA ALA A 187 6.29 -2.68 30.17
C ALA A 187 7.20 -1.43 30.36
N PRO A 188 6.68 -0.36 30.98
CA PRO A 188 7.44 0.86 31.21
C PRO A 188 8.71 0.57 32.02
N GLY A 189 9.85 1.08 31.54
CA GLY A 189 11.14 0.90 32.21
C GLY A 189 11.74 -0.51 32.10
N SER A 190 11.22 -1.37 31.21
CA SER A 190 11.80 -2.70 31.03
C SER A 190 13.30 -2.64 30.71
N ARG A 191 14.07 -3.43 31.46
CA ARG A 191 15.52 -3.60 31.25
C ARG A 191 15.82 -4.59 30.12
N LEU A 192 14.86 -5.39 29.70
CA LEU A 192 15.03 -6.41 28.67
C LEU A 192 14.84 -5.83 27.26
N ALA A 193 13.83 -4.98 27.06
CA ALA A 193 13.60 -4.24 25.81
C ALA A 193 14.87 -3.66 25.15
N PRO A 194 15.72 -2.84 25.82
CA PRO A 194 16.94 -2.32 25.20
C PRO A 194 17.96 -3.41 24.85
N ARG A 195 17.99 -4.53 25.60
CA ARG A 195 18.87 -5.67 25.31
C ARG A 195 18.40 -6.45 24.09
N ILE A 196 17.09 -6.65 23.96
CA ILE A 196 16.47 -7.29 22.79
C ILE A 196 16.71 -6.44 21.55
N ALA A 197 16.42 -5.14 21.60
CA ALA A 197 16.69 -4.22 20.50
C ALA A 197 18.17 -4.21 20.10
N ALA A 198 19.09 -4.17 21.07
CA ALA A 198 20.52 -4.23 20.78
C ALA A 198 20.95 -5.59 20.21
N SER A 199 20.34 -6.69 20.66
CA SER A 199 20.61 -8.03 20.15
C SER A 199 20.15 -8.17 18.71
N LEU A 200 18.92 -7.74 18.40
CA LEU A 200 18.38 -7.79 17.05
C LEU A 200 19.21 -6.92 16.09
N ALA A 201 19.59 -5.71 16.51
CA ALA A 201 20.47 -4.83 15.74
C ALA A 201 21.82 -5.48 15.43
N ARG A 202 22.50 -6.07 16.43
CA ARG A 202 23.78 -6.77 16.22
C ARG A 202 23.64 -7.97 15.27
N CYS A 203 22.57 -8.76 15.41
CA CYS A 203 22.34 -9.90 14.53
C CYS A 203 22.03 -9.44 13.09
N ALA A 204 21.22 -8.41 12.92
CA ALA A 204 20.91 -7.85 11.61
C ALA A 204 22.18 -7.31 10.93
N ASP A 205 23.01 -6.56 11.65
CA ASP A 205 24.26 -6.02 11.12
C ASP A 205 25.26 -7.14 10.77
N GLY A 206 25.59 -7.99 11.76
CA GLY A 206 26.65 -8.99 11.61
C GLY A 206 26.34 -10.12 10.62
N PHE A 207 25.07 -10.48 10.41
CA PHE A 207 24.70 -11.60 9.54
C PHE A 207 23.96 -11.18 8.27
N LEU A 208 23.24 -10.06 8.29
CA LEU A 208 22.41 -9.62 7.16
C LEU A 208 22.92 -8.33 6.51
N GLY A 209 24.00 -7.71 7.03
CA GLY A 209 24.40 -6.36 6.62
C GLY A 209 23.25 -5.36 6.75
N GLY A 210 22.39 -5.58 7.75
CA GLY A 210 21.18 -4.82 8.01
C GLY A 210 21.38 -3.76 9.07
N VAL A 211 20.57 -2.70 9.00
CA VAL A 211 20.66 -1.58 9.95
C VAL A 211 19.31 -1.38 10.62
N GLN A 212 19.31 -1.52 11.95
CA GLN A 212 18.20 -1.05 12.79
C GLN A 212 18.37 0.45 13.01
N GLN A 213 17.51 1.27 12.40
CA GLN A 213 17.62 2.73 12.46
C GLN A 213 17.15 3.29 13.79
N HIS A 214 16.09 2.72 14.33
CA HIS A 214 15.48 3.13 15.58
C HIS A 214 14.75 1.96 16.21
N TRP A 215 14.57 2.03 17.53
CA TRP A 215 13.63 1.18 18.23
C TRP A 215 12.87 1.99 19.27
N MET A 216 11.62 1.62 19.53
CA MET A 216 10.77 2.23 20.53
C MET A 216 10.01 1.15 21.31
N GLY A 217 9.90 1.33 22.63
CA GLY A 217 9.04 0.52 23.48
C GLY A 217 7.64 1.11 23.56
N ILE A 218 6.61 0.27 23.51
CA ILE A 218 5.21 0.61 23.76
C ILE A 218 4.71 -0.27 24.90
N ASP A 219 4.09 0.34 25.89
CA ASP A 219 3.47 -0.39 26.99
C ASP A 219 2.19 -1.08 26.51
N PRO A 220 2.13 -2.42 26.47
CA PRO A 220 0.93 -3.12 26.05
C PRO A 220 -0.21 -3.00 27.08
N ALA A 221 0.07 -2.55 28.31
CA ALA A 221 -0.93 -2.34 29.35
C ALA A 221 -1.52 -0.92 29.35
N GLU A 222 -1.04 -0.01 28.49
CA GLU A 222 -1.59 1.34 28.38
C GLU A 222 -3.07 1.27 27.93
N PRO A 223 -4.00 2.03 28.54
CA PRO A 223 -5.42 2.04 28.14
C PRO A 223 -5.62 2.56 26.71
N PRO A 224 -6.46 1.92 25.87
CA PRO A 224 -6.68 2.35 24.48
C PRO A 224 -7.12 3.81 24.32
N GLU A 225 -7.87 4.33 25.30
CA GLU A 225 -8.37 5.71 25.31
C GLU A 225 -7.27 6.74 25.55
N GLN A 226 -6.12 6.31 26.08
CA GLN A 226 -4.99 7.19 26.30
C GLN A 226 -4.34 7.53 24.96
N PRO A 227 -4.15 8.82 24.64
CA PRO A 227 -3.53 9.22 23.38
C PRO A 227 -2.10 8.66 23.29
N PRO A 228 -1.66 8.18 22.12
CA PRO A 228 -0.31 7.67 21.95
C PRO A 228 0.76 8.69 22.33
N ALA A 229 1.87 8.20 22.88
CA ALA A 229 2.98 9.05 23.32
C ALA A 229 3.51 9.94 22.17
N PRO A 230 3.87 11.22 22.43
CA PRO A 230 4.37 12.14 21.40
C PRO A 230 5.60 11.61 20.64
N ALA A 231 6.40 10.77 21.27
CA ALA A 231 7.53 10.11 20.62
C ALA A 231 7.08 9.16 19.49
N LEU A 232 6.00 8.40 19.68
CA LEU A 232 5.46 7.52 18.65
C LEU A 232 4.92 8.33 17.47
N VAL A 233 4.25 9.45 17.74
CA VAL A 233 3.74 10.37 16.71
C VAL A 233 4.89 10.90 15.84
N GLN A 234 5.94 11.44 16.47
CA GLN A 234 7.14 11.91 15.76
C GLN A 234 7.84 10.80 14.97
N ARG A 235 7.87 9.59 15.55
CA ARG A 235 8.49 8.43 14.90
C ARG A 235 7.71 8.00 13.67
N LEU A 236 6.37 7.94 13.76
CA LEU A 236 5.50 7.61 12.64
C LEU A 236 5.64 8.61 11.50
N GLU A 237 5.69 9.91 11.81
CA GLU A 237 5.91 10.95 10.79
C GLU A 237 7.22 10.71 10.01
N ALA A 238 8.29 10.37 10.71
CA ALA A 238 9.57 10.07 10.08
C ALA A 238 9.57 8.73 9.31
N LEU A 239 8.80 7.72 9.75
CA LEU A 239 8.56 6.49 9.00
C LEU A 239 7.76 6.76 7.71
N MET A 240 6.76 7.64 7.75
CA MET A 240 5.98 8.03 6.56
C MET A 240 6.85 8.69 5.48
N ALA A 241 7.87 9.45 5.86
CA ALA A 241 8.84 10.02 4.93
C ALA A 241 9.67 8.95 4.18
N CYS A 242 9.80 7.76 4.79
CA CYS A 242 10.51 6.61 4.23
C CYS A 242 9.56 5.56 3.62
N ALA A 243 8.24 5.69 3.83
CA ALA A 243 7.23 4.74 3.37
C ALA A 243 7.08 4.75 1.84
N TYR A 244 6.58 3.65 1.29
CA TYR A 244 6.36 3.52 -0.15
C TYR A 244 5.29 4.50 -0.61
N ALA A 245 5.58 5.26 -1.66
CA ALA A 245 4.58 6.05 -2.36
C ALA A 245 4.24 5.30 -3.65
N PRO A 246 2.99 4.82 -3.83
CA PRO A 246 2.59 4.24 -5.09
C PRO A 246 2.73 5.29 -6.20
N PRO A 247 3.11 4.89 -7.42
CA PRO A 247 3.10 5.80 -8.55
C PRO A 247 1.68 6.34 -8.71
N VAL A 248 1.55 7.67 -8.87
CA VAL A 248 0.26 8.27 -9.17
C VAL A 248 -0.22 7.66 -10.49
N GLY A 249 -1.31 6.90 -10.45
CA GLY A 249 -1.85 6.23 -11.61
C GLY A 249 -2.13 7.21 -12.75
N GLU A 250 -1.93 6.79 -14.00
CA GLU A 250 -2.36 7.57 -15.18
C GLU A 250 -3.87 7.90 -15.16
N ALA A 251 -4.66 7.16 -14.37
CA ALA A 251 -6.06 7.45 -14.09
C ALA A 251 -6.26 8.83 -13.42
N THR A 252 -5.35 9.26 -12.55
CA THR A 252 -5.40 10.59 -11.93
C THR A 252 -5.00 11.69 -12.91
N ARG A 253 -4.13 11.41 -13.90
CA ARG A 253 -3.79 12.36 -14.98
C ARG A 253 -4.96 12.61 -15.93
N ARG A 254 -5.73 11.58 -16.29
CA ARG A 254 -6.96 11.75 -17.10
C ARG A 254 -8.08 12.51 -16.38
N ARG A 255 -8.04 12.55 -15.04
CA ARG A 255 -8.99 13.32 -14.20
C ARG A 255 -8.59 14.79 -14.01
N ALA A 256 -7.29 15.10 -14.12
CA ALA A 256 -6.74 16.44 -13.92
C ALA A 256 -6.65 17.28 -15.20
N GLU A 257 -6.77 16.67 -16.38
CA GLU A 257 -7.05 17.43 -17.61
C GLU A 257 -8.51 17.89 -17.57
N PRO A 258 -8.80 19.20 -17.69
CA PRO A 258 -10.16 19.63 -17.93
C PRO A 258 -10.60 18.96 -19.22
N GLN A 259 -11.55 18.03 -19.13
CA GLN A 259 -12.17 17.41 -20.29
C GLN A 259 -12.70 18.53 -21.18
N GLY A 260 -11.93 18.89 -22.20
CA GLY A 260 -12.41 19.67 -23.32
C GLY A 260 -13.62 18.93 -23.84
N ARG A 261 -14.79 19.58 -23.78
CA ARG A 261 -16.03 19.12 -24.40
C ARG A 261 -15.68 18.47 -25.74
N PRO A 262 -16.20 17.27 -26.06
CA PRO A 262 -16.05 16.75 -27.40
C PRO A 262 -16.70 17.76 -28.34
N VAL A 263 -15.88 18.41 -29.17
CA VAL A 263 -16.39 19.13 -30.34
C VAL A 263 -17.02 18.04 -31.20
N LEU A 264 -18.35 18.00 -31.20
CA LEU A 264 -19.12 17.19 -32.12
C LEU A 264 -18.61 17.56 -33.53
N ALA A 265 -17.96 16.61 -34.21
CA ALA A 265 -17.66 16.78 -35.62
C ALA A 265 -18.99 17.02 -36.36
N PRO A 266 -19.05 17.96 -37.33
CA PRO A 266 -20.26 18.16 -38.12
C PRO A 266 -20.59 16.86 -38.86
N LEU A 267 -21.82 16.36 -38.69
CA LEU A 267 -22.36 15.28 -39.51
C LEU A 267 -22.23 15.66 -40.98
N PRO A 268 -21.75 14.75 -41.86
CA PRO A 268 -21.77 15.00 -43.29
C PRO A 268 -23.23 15.11 -43.77
N ALA A 269 -23.52 16.17 -44.50
CA ALA A 269 -24.81 16.45 -45.08
C ALA A 269 -25.24 15.28 -46.00
N LEU A 270 -26.40 14.70 -45.70
CA LEU A 270 -27.10 13.76 -46.57
C LEU A 270 -27.49 14.47 -47.86
N ALA A 271 -26.68 14.29 -48.91
CA ALA A 271 -27.06 14.62 -50.27
C ALA A 271 -28.18 13.67 -50.72
N ARG A 272 -29.32 14.26 -51.05
CA ARG A 272 -30.47 13.63 -51.70
C ARG A 272 -30.04 13.03 -53.05
N GLU A 273 -30.22 11.74 -53.23
CA GLU A 273 -30.43 11.17 -54.57
C GLU A 273 -31.84 10.58 -54.64
N ALA A 274 -32.69 11.28 -55.38
CA ALA A 274 -34.02 10.85 -55.75
C ALA A 274 -33.90 9.77 -56.84
N GLY A 275 -34.40 8.57 -56.57
CA GLY A 275 -34.49 7.50 -57.57
C GLY A 275 -35.59 7.77 -58.60
N PRO A 276 -35.43 7.31 -59.86
CA PRO A 276 -36.52 7.27 -60.82
C PRO A 276 -37.45 6.05 -60.57
N PRO A 277 -38.72 6.12 -61.01
CA PRO A 277 -39.78 5.20 -60.61
C PRO A 277 -39.74 3.84 -61.33
N PRO A 278 -40.37 2.78 -60.77
CA PRO A 278 -40.43 1.46 -61.39
C PRO A 278 -41.46 1.38 -62.52
N ALA A 279 -41.12 0.64 -63.58
CA ALA A 279 -42.01 0.32 -64.71
C ALA A 279 -42.93 -0.88 -64.40
N PRO A 280 -44.11 -0.98 -65.05
CA PRO A 280 -45.21 -1.84 -64.62
C PRO A 280 -45.08 -3.32 -65.03
N ARG A 281 -45.71 -4.17 -64.21
CA ARG A 281 -45.86 -5.63 -64.33
C ARG A 281 -46.65 -6.05 -65.57
N ALA A 282 -46.26 -7.18 -66.16
CA ALA A 282 -47.14 -8.06 -66.93
C ALA A 282 -47.12 -9.48 -66.32
N ALA A 283 -48.30 -10.07 -66.21
CA ALA A 283 -48.57 -11.46 -65.85
C ALA A 283 -49.33 -12.11 -67.04
N PRO A 284 -49.83 -13.36 -66.93
CA PRO A 284 -49.16 -14.65 -66.73
C PRO A 284 -49.48 -15.62 -67.89
N ALA A 285 -48.85 -16.80 -67.97
CA ALA A 285 -49.51 -18.01 -68.51
C ALA A 285 -48.73 -19.30 -68.18
N ALA A 286 -49.49 -20.33 -67.83
CA ALA A 286 -49.08 -21.67 -67.42
C ALA A 286 -48.79 -22.61 -68.62
N ARG A 287 -48.04 -23.70 -68.38
CA ARG A 287 -48.50 -25.12 -68.48
C ARG A 287 -47.35 -26.16 -68.60
N HIS A 288 -47.46 -27.19 -67.76
CA HIS A 288 -47.27 -28.65 -67.93
C HIS A 288 -46.00 -29.35 -68.51
N HIS A 289 -45.60 -30.40 -67.75
CA HIS A 289 -45.04 -31.73 -68.11
C HIS A 289 -43.61 -31.82 -68.69
N ALA A 290 -42.78 -32.86 -68.49
CA ALA A 290 -42.83 -34.15 -67.79
C ALA A 290 -41.40 -34.73 -67.62
N MET A 291 -41.28 -35.78 -66.79
CA MET A 291 -40.29 -36.88 -66.73
C MET A 291 -39.07 -36.88 -67.69
N ARG A 292 -37.89 -37.17 -67.11
CA ARG A 292 -37.11 -38.40 -67.34
C ARG A 292 -36.23 -38.69 -66.13
#